data_AF-X1FZ89-F1
#
_entry.id   AF-X1FZ89-F1
#
_cell.length_a   1.000
_cell.length_b   1.000
_cell.length_c   1.000
_cell.angle_alpha   90.00
_cell.angle_beta   90.00
_cell.angle_gamma   90.00
#
_symmetry.space_group_name_H-M   'P 1'
#
loop_
_entity.id
_entity.type
_entity.pdbx_description
1 polymer ?
#
loop_
_entity_poly.entity_id
_entity_poly.type
_entity_poly.pdbx_seq_one_letter_code
_entity_poly.pdbx_strand_id
1 'polypeptide(L)'
;MVNINKLTVPYINKLGKELNITFERSSKKPDKIKTILNSGISNSKLEEVFNKYLKQYQDSKGKPKITKKKPVQISVKLEERVNLLEEQVKFLMSKIDNFEVYLAKERSSKQVGGGYNIFDVQKIIISKVLPGDSISIDEIMN
;
A
#
# COMPACT_ATOMS: atom_id res chain seq x y z
N MET A 1 -35.06 2.66 -28.40
CA MET A 1 -35.02 4.01 -27.78
C MET A 1 -33.90 4.06 -26.75
N VAL A 2 -33.07 5.10 -26.79
CA VAL A 2 -31.91 5.24 -25.90
C VAL A 2 -32.36 5.55 -24.47
N ASN A 3 -31.88 4.77 -23.48
CA ASN A 3 -32.23 5.00 -22.08
C ASN A 3 -31.29 6.02 -21.42
N ILE A 4 -31.55 7.31 -21.68
CA ILE A 4 -30.75 8.45 -21.18
C ILE A 4 -30.70 8.50 -19.64
N ASN A 5 -31.65 7.87 -18.94
CA ASN A 5 -31.67 7.81 -17.47
C ASN A 5 -30.42 7.12 -16.87
N LYS A 6 -29.73 6.28 -17.65
CA LYS A 6 -28.47 5.64 -17.24
C LYS A 6 -27.32 6.64 -17.02
N LEU A 7 -27.39 7.84 -17.58
CA LEU A 7 -26.39 8.89 -17.39
C LEU A 7 -26.69 9.75 -16.15
N THR A 8 -25.65 10.29 -15.52
CA THR A 8 -25.80 11.31 -14.47
C THR A 8 -25.89 12.71 -15.09
N VAL A 9 -26.40 13.68 -14.33
CA VAL A 9 -26.63 15.06 -14.81
C VAL A 9 -25.40 15.68 -15.51
N PRO A 10 -24.16 15.54 -15.03
CA PRO A 10 -22.98 16.04 -15.74
C PRO A 10 -22.80 15.44 -17.14
N TYR A 11 -23.03 14.13 -17.31
CA TYR A 11 -22.92 13.47 -18.61
C TYR A 11 -24.10 13.79 -19.53
N ILE A 12 -25.29 14.02 -18.99
CA ILE A 12 -26.44 14.55 -19.74
C ILE A 12 -26.13 15.96 -20.25
N ASN A 13 -25.52 16.82 -19.43
CA ASN A 13 -25.11 18.16 -19.86
C ASN A 13 -24.04 18.10 -20.97
N LYS A 14 -23.06 17.19 -20.88
CA LYS A 14 -22.06 16.97 -21.94
C LYS A 14 -22.71 16.47 -23.24
N LEU A 15 -23.62 15.50 -23.13
CA LEU A 15 -24.38 14.97 -24.25
C LEU A 15 -25.18 16.08 -24.94
N GLY A 16 -25.92 16.89 -24.19
CA GLY A 16 -26.65 18.02 -24.78
C GLY A 16 -25.74 19.04 -25.44
N LYS A 17 -24.58 19.35 -24.84
CA LYS A 17 -23.59 20.27 -25.44
C LYS A 17 -23.06 19.75 -26.78
N GLU A 18 -22.74 18.46 -26.88
CA GLU A 18 -22.27 17.84 -28.13
C GLU A 18 -23.36 17.76 -29.20
N LEU A 19 -24.62 17.66 -28.76
CA LEU A 19 -25.80 17.67 -29.62
C LEU A 19 -26.35 19.07 -29.90
N ASN A 20 -25.65 20.14 -29.48
CA ASN A 20 -26.09 21.53 -29.60
C ASN A 20 -27.46 21.84 -28.96
N ILE A 21 -27.79 21.16 -27.87
CA ILE A 21 -29.00 21.36 -27.08
C ILE A 21 -28.67 22.25 -25.87
N THR A 22 -29.33 23.40 -25.80
CA THR A 22 -29.24 24.31 -24.66
C THR A 22 -30.22 23.88 -23.58
N PHE A 23 -29.72 23.72 -22.35
CA PHE A 23 -30.57 23.46 -21.18
C PHE A 23 -30.71 24.73 -20.34
N GLU A 24 -31.89 24.93 -19.76
CA GLU A 24 -32.07 25.94 -18.71
C GLU A 24 -31.17 25.66 -17.50
N ARG A 25 -30.64 26.71 -16.88
CA ARG A 25 -29.67 26.62 -15.78
C ARG A 25 -30.19 25.83 -14.57
N SER A 26 -31.49 25.94 -14.28
CA SER A 26 -32.19 25.29 -13.17
C SER A 26 -32.92 24.00 -13.55
N SER A 27 -32.88 23.57 -14.82
CA SER A 27 -33.61 22.39 -15.29
C SER A 27 -33.20 21.13 -14.54
N LYS A 28 -34.19 20.32 -14.12
CA LYS A 28 -33.93 19.05 -13.45
C LYS A 28 -33.55 17.98 -14.49
N LYS A 29 -32.97 16.86 -14.03
CA LYS A 29 -32.64 15.70 -14.87
C LYS A 29 -33.79 15.26 -15.80
N PRO A 30 -35.04 15.03 -15.32
CA PRO A 30 -36.13 14.61 -16.20
C PRO A 30 -36.42 15.64 -17.30
N ASP A 31 -36.36 16.94 -16.99
CA ASP A 31 -36.64 18.00 -17.97
C ASP A 31 -35.59 18.01 -19.08
N LYS A 32 -34.29 17.90 -18.72
CA LYS A 32 -33.20 17.79 -19.69
C LYS A 32 -33.38 16.59 -20.63
N ILE A 33 -33.85 15.45 -20.10
CA ILE A 33 -34.11 14.24 -20.89
C ILE A 33 -35.27 14.49 -21.86
N LYS A 34 -36.35 15.12 -21.42
CA LYS A 34 -37.46 15.51 -22.30
C LYS A 34 -36.99 16.45 -23.41
N THR A 35 -36.17 17.45 -23.09
CA THR A 35 -35.58 18.36 -24.09
C THR A 35 -34.76 17.59 -25.14
N ILE A 36 -33.97 16.60 -24.72
CA ILE A 36 -33.20 15.76 -25.66
C ILE A 36 -34.13 14.93 -26.55
N LEU A 37 -35.14 14.29 -25.98
CA LEU A 37 -36.08 13.47 -26.76
C LEU A 37 -36.90 14.30 -27.76
N ASN A 38 -37.19 15.56 -27.42
CA ASN A 38 -37.95 16.49 -28.26
C ASN A 38 -37.07 17.29 -29.25
N SER A 39 -35.75 17.10 -29.24
CA SER A 39 -34.81 17.90 -30.05
C SER A 39 -34.77 17.56 -31.54
N GLY A 40 -35.51 16.52 -31.97
CA GLY A 40 -35.54 16.08 -33.37
C GLY A 40 -34.25 15.42 -33.87
N ILE A 41 -33.33 15.08 -32.96
CA ILE A 41 -32.06 14.44 -33.32
C ILE A 41 -32.31 13.00 -33.77
N SER A 42 -31.64 12.62 -34.86
CA SER A 42 -31.71 11.24 -35.37
C SER A 42 -31.33 10.23 -34.29
N ASN A 43 -32.09 9.13 -34.21
CA ASN A 43 -31.86 8.08 -33.21
C ASN A 43 -30.44 7.52 -33.26
N SER A 44 -29.87 7.37 -34.47
CA SER A 44 -28.50 6.88 -34.67
C SER A 44 -27.47 7.82 -34.03
N LYS A 45 -27.59 9.13 -34.26
CA LYS A 45 -26.66 10.10 -33.66
C LYS A 45 -26.80 10.18 -32.15
N LEU A 46 -28.03 10.14 -31.64
CA LEU A 46 -28.28 10.12 -30.20
C LEU A 46 -27.67 8.89 -29.54
N GLU A 47 -27.78 7.72 -30.17
CA GLU A 47 -27.21 6.46 -29.68
C GLU A 47 -25.68 6.47 -29.68
N GLU A 48 -25.05 6.98 -30.74
CA GLU A 48 -23.60 7.14 -30.85
C GLU A 48 -23.04 8.00 -29.69
N VAL A 49 -23.61 9.19 -29.50
CA VAL A 49 -23.17 10.14 -28.46
C VAL A 49 -23.50 9.62 -27.06
N PHE A 50 -24.65 8.96 -26.90
CA PHE A 50 -24.99 8.28 -25.64
C PHE A 50 -23.99 7.20 -25.28
N ASN A 51 -23.63 6.31 -26.20
CA ASN A 51 -22.68 5.23 -25.97
C ASN A 51 -21.29 5.77 -25.60
N LYS A 52 -20.84 6.84 -26.27
CA LYS A 52 -19.60 7.56 -25.92
C LYS A 52 -19.59 8.00 -24.46
N TYR A 53 -20.66 8.67 -24.00
CA TYR A 53 -20.73 9.17 -22.62
C TYR A 53 -21.06 8.11 -21.58
N LEU A 54 -21.78 7.05 -21.96
CA LEU A 54 -22.01 5.89 -21.10
C LEU A 54 -20.70 5.18 -20.80
N LYS A 55 -19.85 4.98 -21.82
CA LYS A 55 -18.51 4.40 -21.66
C LYS A 55 -17.64 5.28 -20.75
N GLN A 56 -17.58 6.60 -20.99
CA GLN A 56 -16.86 7.51 -20.09
C GLN A 56 -17.38 7.46 -18.65
N TYR A 57 -18.69 7.35 -18.46
CA TYR A 57 -19.27 7.20 -17.12
C TYR A 57 -18.82 5.90 -16.45
N GLN A 58 -18.86 4.78 -17.17
CA GLN A 58 -18.41 3.47 -16.68
C GLN A 58 -16.91 3.48 -16.34
N ASP A 59 -16.08 4.03 -17.22
CA ASP A 59 -14.64 4.19 -17.00
C ASP A 59 -14.35 5.09 -15.78
N SER A 60 -15.20 6.09 -15.54
CA SER A 60 -15.08 6.98 -14.38
C SER A 60 -15.55 6.36 -13.06
N LYS A 61 -16.36 5.29 -13.10
CA LYS A 61 -16.78 4.57 -11.89
C LYS A 61 -15.67 3.69 -11.31
N GLY A 62 -14.77 3.19 -12.17
CA GLY A 62 -13.62 2.39 -11.75
C GLY A 62 -12.42 3.21 -11.27
N LYS A 63 -12.45 4.53 -11.42
CA LYS A 63 -11.38 5.43 -10.98
C LYS A 63 -11.78 6.10 -9.67
N PRO A 64 -11.00 5.96 -8.58
CA PRO A 64 -11.27 6.72 -7.37
C PRO A 64 -11.33 8.20 -7.74
N LYS A 65 -12.43 8.87 -7.37
CA LYS A 65 -12.58 10.31 -7.59
C LYS A 65 -11.37 11.00 -6.95
N ILE A 66 -10.47 11.51 -7.78
CA ILE A 66 -9.46 12.49 -7.38
C ILE A 66 -10.27 13.75 -7.04
N THR A 67 -10.80 13.77 -5.83
CA THR A 67 -11.24 15.01 -5.21
C THR A 67 -10.02 15.91 -5.27
N LYS A 68 -10.17 17.10 -5.87
CA LYS A 68 -9.20 18.17 -5.77
C LYS A 68 -9.13 18.58 -4.29
N LYS A 69 -8.53 17.74 -3.45
CA LYS A 69 -7.96 18.18 -2.18
C LYS A 69 -6.89 19.19 -2.60
N LYS A 70 -6.84 20.33 -1.91
CA LYS A 70 -5.72 21.29 -1.94
C LYS A 70 -4.41 20.50 -2.11
N PRO A 71 -3.40 21.00 -2.84
CA PRO A 71 -2.11 20.32 -2.94
C PRO A 71 -1.59 20.14 -1.50
N VAL A 72 -1.85 18.98 -0.92
CA VAL A 72 -1.29 18.62 0.37
C VAL A 72 0.16 18.34 0.03
N GLN A 73 1.08 19.00 0.74
CA GLN A 73 2.52 18.77 0.73
C GLN A 73 2.86 17.32 1.15
N ILE A 74 2.36 16.33 0.41
CA ILE A 74 2.56 14.90 0.67
C ILE A 74 3.84 14.44 0.01
N SER A 75 4.26 15.06 -1.10
CA SER A 75 5.48 14.68 -1.81
C SER A 75 6.71 14.83 -0.93
N VAL A 76 6.86 15.96 -0.23
CA VAL A 76 8.02 16.23 0.64
C VAL A 76 8.05 15.26 1.82
N LYS A 77 6.92 15.03 2.49
CA LYS A 77 6.83 14.08 3.62
C LYS A 77 7.02 12.62 3.22
N LEU A 78 6.72 12.26 1.98
CA LEU A 78 6.89 10.89 1.51
C LEU A 78 8.36 10.62 1.18
N GLU A 79 9.02 11.56 0.51
CA GLU A 79 10.45 11.49 0.18
C GLU A 79 11.32 11.43 1.44
N GLU A 80 11.02 12.28 2.44
CA GLU A 80 11.68 12.21 3.76
C GLU A 80 11.48 10.86 4.46
N ARG A 81 10.27 10.28 4.36
CA ARG A 81 9.97 8.97 4.96
C ARG A 81 10.67 7.82 4.24
N VAL A 82 10.82 7.91 2.91
CA VAL A 82 11.55 6.92 2.12
C VAL A 82 13.03 6.98 2.47
N ASN A 83 13.62 8.18 2.55
CA ASN A 83 15.03 8.36 2.93
C ASN A 83 15.31 7.80 4.34
N LEU A 84 14.43 8.07 5.31
CA LEU A 84 14.57 7.53 6.67
C LEU A 84 14.52 5.99 6.67
N LEU A 85 13.63 5.39 5.88
CA LEU A 85 13.54 3.93 5.75
C LEU A 85 14.79 3.33 5.09
N GLU A 86 15.33 3.98 4.07
CA GLU A 86 16.56 3.54 3.41
C GLU A 86 17.75 3.57 4.37
N GLU A 87 17.87 4.61 5.20
CA GLU A 87 18.91 4.70 6.24
C GLU A 87 18.75 3.60 7.30
N GLN A 88 17.52 3.34 7.75
CA GLN A 88 17.24 2.27 8.71
C GLN A 88 17.59 0.88 8.14
N VAL A 89 17.29 0.62 6.87
CA VAL A 89 17.66 -0.64 6.21
C VAL A 89 19.17 -0.77 6.10
N LYS A 90 19.88 0.29 5.68
CA LYS A 90 21.36 0.28 5.63
C LYS A 90 21.98 0.00 7.00
N PHE A 91 21.45 0.61 8.05
CA PHE A 91 21.91 0.37 9.43
C PHE A 91 21.69 -1.09 9.85
N LEU A 92 20.51 -1.66 9.58
CA LEU A 92 20.22 -3.06 9.88
C LEU A 92 21.15 -4.02 9.13
N MET A 93 21.38 -3.77 7.83
CA MET A 93 22.33 -4.57 7.05
C MET A 93 23.74 -4.51 7.62
N SER A 94 24.22 -3.32 8.01
CA SER A 94 25.51 -3.17 8.68
C SER A 94 25.59 -3.96 10.00
N LYS A 95 24.49 -4.05 10.77
CA LYS A 95 24.44 -4.87 11.99
C LYS A 95 24.49 -6.37 11.68
N ILE A 96 23.82 -6.80 10.62
CA ILE A 96 23.85 -8.20 10.16
C ILE A 96 25.26 -8.57 9.70
N ASP A 97 25.92 -7.74 8.88
CA ASP A 97 27.29 -7.99 8.43
C ASP A 97 28.26 -8.13 9.60
N ASN A 98 28.15 -7.25 10.60
CA ASN A 98 28.95 -7.34 11.82
C ASN A 98 28.67 -8.63 12.62
N PHE A 99 27.42 -9.09 12.64
CA PHE A 99 27.03 -10.34 13.29
C PHE A 99 27.54 -11.57 12.53
N GLU A 100 27.51 -11.55 11.20
CA GLU A 100 28.09 -12.61 10.36
C GLU A 100 29.62 -12.68 10.53
N VAL A 101 30.30 -11.54 10.58
CA VAL A 101 31.75 -11.48 10.87
C VAL A 101 32.05 -12.01 12.27
N TYR A 102 31.25 -11.66 13.27
CA TYR A 102 31.37 -12.20 14.63
C TYR A 102 31.21 -13.73 14.65
N LEU A 103 30.16 -14.25 14.00
CA LEU A 103 29.91 -15.70 13.90
C LEU A 103 31.00 -16.43 13.11
N ALA A 104 31.53 -15.84 12.04
CA ALA A 104 32.65 -16.39 11.28
C ALA A 104 33.92 -16.46 12.13
N LYS A 105 34.16 -15.44 12.98
CA LYS A 105 35.26 -15.42 13.95
C LYS A 105 35.09 -16.48 15.04
N GLU A 106 33.87 -16.68 15.54
CA GLU A 106 33.55 -17.75 16.51
C GLU A 106 33.68 -19.16 15.92
N ARG A 107 33.31 -19.34 14.64
CA ARG A 107 33.43 -20.62 13.93
C ARG A 107 34.88 -20.96 13.60
N SER A 108 35.67 -19.96 13.21
CA SER A 108 37.12 -20.14 12.97
C SER A 108 37.91 -20.34 14.26
N SER A 109 37.46 -19.81 15.40
CA SER A 109 38.07 -20.10 16.71
C SER A 109 37.69 -21.47 17.29
N LYS A 110 36.71 -22.18 16.70
CA LYS A 110 36.26 -23.52 17.13
C LYS A 110 36.83 -24.69 16.30
N GLN A 111 37.69 -24.42 15.30
CA GLN A 111 38.50 -25.44 14.64
C GLN A 111 39.93 -25.46 15.18
N VAL A 112 40.07 -25.63 16.49
CA VAL A 112 41.28 -26.21 17.08
C VAL A 112 40.79 -27.33 17.98
N GLY A 113 41.18 -28.56 17.63
CA GLY A 113 40.65 -29.78 18.23
C GLY A 113 40.83 -29.87 19.75
N GLY A 114 39.93 -30.62 20.37
CA GLY A 114 39.99 -31.02 21.76
C GLY A 114 38.58 -31.30 22.26
N GLY A 115 38.24 -32.57 22.46
CA GLY A 115 36.98 -32.95 23.08
C GLY A 115 36.82 -32.21 24.40
N TYR A 116 35.69 -31.54 24.58
CA TYR A 116 35.37 -30.83 25.81
C TYR A 116 35.47 -31.81 26.99
N ASN A 117 36.39 -31.56 27.90
CA ASN A 117 36.60 -32.40 29.06
C ASN A 117 35.58 -31.99 30.14
N ILE A 118 34.95 -32.97 30.80
CA ILE A 118 33.88 -32.73 31.77
C ILE A 118 34.34 -31.81 32.92
N PHE A 119 35.65 -31.80 33.20
CA PHE A 119 36.28 -30.93 34.21
C PHE A 119 36.23 -29.43 33.85
N ASP A 120 36.17 -29.08 32.56
CA ASP A 120 36.05 -27.67 32.14
C ASP A 120 34.64 -27.13 32.38
N VAL A 121 33.63 -28.00 32.22
CA VAL A 121 32.23 -27.69 32.55
C VAL A 121 32.07 -27.51 34.08
N GLN A 122 32.72 -28.36 34.87
CA GLN A 122 32.70 -28.25 36.34
C GLN A 122 33.28 -26.92 36.85
N LYS A 123 34.40 -26.45 36.27
CA LYS A 123 34.98 -25.14 36.66
C LYS A 123 34.06 -23.97 36.36
N ILE A 124 33.34 -24.02 35.23
CA ILE A 124 32.40 -22.95 34.85
C ILE A 124 31.20 -22.94 35.82
N ILE A 125 30.67 -24.10 36.19
CA ILE A 125 29.54 -24.19 37.13
C ILE A 125 29.96 -23.66 38.51
N ILE A 126 31.09 -24.10 39.05
CA ILE A 126 31.61 -23.61 40.34
C ILE A 126 31.82 -22.09 40.32
N SER A 127 32.25 -21.52 39.19
CA SER A 127 32.46 -20.06 39.06
C SER A 127 31.17 -19.23 39.04
N LYS A 128 30.00 -19.86 38.84
CA LYS A 128 28.69 -19.18 38.79
C LYS A 128 27.85 -19.39 40.05
N VAL A 129 28.30 -20.20 40.99
CA VAL A 129 27.65 -20.39 42.29
C VAL A 129 28.10 -19.27 43.22
N LEU A 130 27.15 -18.57 43.84
CA LEU A 130 27.42 -17.45 44.74
C LEU A 130 28.09 -17.97 46.03
N PRO A 131 28.98 -17.19 46.67
CA PRO A 131 29.65 -17.64 47.89
C PRO A 131 28.61 -17.89 48.99
N GLY A 132 28.46 -19.15 49.40
CA GLY A 132 27.48 -19.59 50.41
C GLY A 132 26.47 -20.61 49.90
N ASP A 133 26.29 -20.71 48.58
CA ASP A 133 25.49 -21.77 47.98
C ASP A 133 26.40 -22.96 47.67
N SER A 134 26.04 -24.14 48.14
CA SER A 134 26.74 -25.39 47.83
C SER A 134 25.82 -26.29 47.02
N ILE A 135 26.21 -26.60 45.79
CA ILE A 135 25.55 -27.58 44.93
C ILE A 135 26.35 -28.88 44.98
N SER A 136 25.65 -30.00 45.16
CA SER A 136 26.26 -31.34 45.16
C SER A 136 26.44 -31.89 43.74
N ILE A 137 27.39 -32.80 43.55
CA ILE A 137 27.68 -33.37 42.22
C ILE A 137 26.46 -34.14 41.68
N ASP A 138 25.67 -34.75 42.56
CA ASP A 138 24.46 -35.50 42.16
C ASP A 138 23.35 -34.59 41.63
N GLU A 139 23.26 -33.34 42.07
CA GLU A 139 22.29 -32.35 41.56
C GLU A 139 22.64 -31.81 40.17
N ILE A 140 23.89 -31.96 39.72
CA ILE A 140 24.32 -31.51 38.39
C ILE A 140 24.08 -32.58 37.31
N MET A 141 24.06 -33.86 37.71
CA MET A 141 24.03 -35.01 36.80
C MET A 141 22.62 -35.56 36.50
N ASN A 142 21.58 -35.04 37.16
CA ASN A 142 20.17 -35.34 36.91
C ASN A 142 19.49 -34.22 36.11
#